data_AF-A0A7S1RJ92-F1
#
_entry.id   AF-A0A7S1RJ92-F1
#
_cell.length_a   1.000
_cell.length_b   1.000
_cell.length_c   1.000
_cell.angle_alpha   90.00
_cell.angle_beta   90.00
_cell.angle_gamma   90.00
#
_symmetry.space_group_name_H-M   'P 1'
#
loop_
_entity.id
_entity.type
_entity.pdbx_description
1 polymer ?
#
loop_
_entity_poly.entity_id
_entity_poly.type
_entity_poly.pdbx_seq_one_letter_code
_entity_poly.pdbx_strand_id
1 'polypeptide(L)'
;SANEPVQPIRTERQLSEEWTLLQDLLEMEVAAKVLLGAKSREQDVHPLDYVSGALGVQMEQVPWESEEHKMLKAYFENTNDSANCRPSAVYRLQRGGEAAR
;
A
#
# COMPACT_ATOMS: atom_id res chain seq x y z
N SER A 1 14.12 11.10 31.46
CA SER A 1 14.56 12.03 30.41
C SER A 1 13.38 12.51 29.62
N ALA A 2 13.52 13.68 28.98
CA ALA A 2 12.67 14.26 27.95
C ALA A 2 11.70 15.36 28.42
N ASN A 3 12.17 16.60 28.23
CA ASN A 3 11.36 17.67 27.66
C ASN A 3 12.30 18.53 26.81
N GLU A 4 12.87 17.93 25.76
CA GLU A 4 13.57 18.74 24.76
C GLU A 4 12.51 19.54 23.99
N PRO A 5 12.68 20.87 23.86
CA PRO A 5 11.72 21.70 23.17
C PRO A 5 11.65 21.29 21.69
N VAL A 6 10.43 21.14 21.18
CA VAL A 6 10.18 20.91 19.75
C VAL A 6 10.84 22.04 18.96
N GLN A 7 11.69 21.68 18.01
CA GLN A 7 12.37 22.65 17.16
C GLN A 7 11.38 23.26 16.17
N PRO A 8 11.40 24.58 15.96
CA PRO A 8 10.51 25.21 14.99
C PRO A 8 10.88 24.79 13.56
N ILE A 9 9.85 24.53 12.75
CA ILE A 9 9.97 24.30 11.30
C ILE A 9 10.38 25.63 10.64
N ARG A 10 11.49 25.64 9.89
CA ARG A 10 12.06 26.86 9.30
C ARG A 10 12.17 26.82 7.77
N THR A 11 11.99 25.66 7.16
CA THR A 11 12.17 25.47 5.72
C THR A 11 11.01 24.67 5.13
N GLU A 12 10.73 24.89 3.84
CA GLU A 12 9.73 24.09 3.10
C GLU A 12 10.07 22.60 3.10
N ARG A 13 11.37 22.27 3.07
CA ARG A 13 11.84 20.89 3.19
C ARG A 13 11.39 20.25 4.51
N GLN A 14 11.63 20.92 5.63
CA GLN A 14 11.22 20.42 6.95
C GLN A 14 9.69 20.30 7.03
N LEU A 15 8.95 21.25 6.46
CA LEU A 15 7.49 21.16 6.39
C LEU A 15 7.03 19.91 5.61
N SER A 16 7.66 19.64 4.46
CA SER A 16 7.38 18.45 3.64
C SER A 16 7.73 17.15 4.35
N GLU A 17 8.86 17.11 5.06
CA GLU A 17 9.29 15.96 5.86
C GLU A 17 8.29 15.67 6.99
N GLU A 18 7.86 16.67 7.75
CA GLU A 18 6.84 16.52 8.80
C GLU A 18 5.47 16.14 8.21
N TRP A 19 5.12 16.67 7.04
CA TRP A 19 3.88 16.30 6.36
C TRP A 19 3.90 14.83 5.92
N THR A 20 5.01 14.36 5.35
CA THR A 20 5.19 12.95 4.97
C THR A 20 5.11 12.06 6.20
N LEU A 21 5.76 12.45 7.30
CA LEU A 21 5.68 11.71 8.57
C LEU A 21 4.23 11.59 9.06
N LEU A 22 3.44 12.67 9.00
CA LEU A 22 2.03 12.62 9.37
C LEU A 22 1.23 11.68 8.47
N GLN A 23 1.48 11.68 7.17
CA GLN A 23 0.83 10.76 6.22
C GLN A 23 1.17 9.30 6.55
N ASP A 24 2.45 8.98 6.75
CA ASP A 24 2.91 7.64 7.13
C ASP A 24 2.29 7.19 8.45
N LEU A 25 2.19 8.08 9.45
CA LEU A 25 1.57 7.78 10.74
C LEU A 25 0.08 7.48 10.60
N LEU A 26 -0.65 8.22 9.77
CA LEU A 26 -2.06 7.97 9.50
C LEU A 26 -2.25 6.62 8.80
N GLU A 27 -1.41 6.28 7.82
CA GLU A 27 -1.46 4.98 7.14
C GLU A 27 -1.16 3.83 8.10
N MET A 28 -0.14 3.97 8.96
CA MET A 28 0.19 2.99 9.99
C MET A 28 -0.93 2.82 11.02
N GLU A 29 -1.62 3.90 11.41
CA GLU A 29 -2.76 3.84 12.32
C GLU A 29 -3.90 3.00 11.72
N VAL A 30 -4.21 3.21 10.45
CA VAL A 30 -5.23 2.43 9.73
C VAL A 30 -4.82 0.97 9.65
N ALA A 31 -3.57 0.68 9.26
CA ALA A 31 -3.05 -0.69 9.20
C ALA A 31 -3.15 -1.39 10.56
N ALA A 32 -2.77 -0.70 11.65
CA ALA A 32 -2.86 -1.23 13.01
C ALA A 32 -4.29 -1.56 13.42
N LYS A 33 -5.26 -0.70 13.08
CA LYS A 33 -6.69 -0.94 13.34
C LYS A 33 -7.21 -2.16 12.58
N VAL A 34 -6.84 -2.31 11.30
CA VAL A 34 -7.22 -3.48 10.49
C VAL A 34 -6.66 -4.77 11.08
N LEU A 35 -5.37 -4.78 11.44
CA LEU A 35 -4.71 -5.95 12.04
C LEU A 35 -5.30 -6.29 13.41
N LEU A 36 -5.63 -5.30 14.24
CA LEU A 36 -6.30 -5.52 15.52
C LEU A 36 -7.69 -6.12 15.34
N GLY A 37 -8.44 -5.66 14.33
CA GLY A 37 -9.72 -6.25 13.94
C GLY A 37 -9.61 -7.69 13.45
N ALA A 38 -8.57 -8.00 12.65
CA ALA A 38 -8.32 -9.37 12.21
C ALA A 38 -8.04 -10.30 13.40
N LYS A 39 -7.24 -9.83 14.36
CA LYS A 39 -6.91 -10.59 15.57
C LYS A 39 -8.12 -10.80 16.49
N SER A 40 -9.00 -9.81 16.63
CA SER A 40 -10.20 -9.94 17.46
C SER A 40 -11.23 -10.92 16.89
N ARG A 41 -11.15 -11.22 15.60
CA ARG A 41 -12.07 -12.08 14.84
C ARG A 41 -11.43 -13.39 14.35
N GLU A 42 -10.23 -13.72 14.83
CA GLU A 42 -9.45 -14.87 14.37
C GLU A 42 -10.16 -16.23 14.54
N GLN A 43 -11.10 -16.33 15.49
CA GLN A 43 -11.92 -17.53 15.69
C GLN A 43 -13.07 -17.66 14.68
N ASP A 44 -13.49 -16.56 14.05
CA ASP A 44 -14.65 -16.49 13.15
C ASP A 44 -14.24 -16.49 11.68
N VAL A 45 -13.10 -15.87 11.35
CA VAL A 45 -12.63 -15.66 9.97
C VAL A 45 -11.11 -15.74 9.94
N HIS A 46 -10.58 -16.31 8.85
CA HIS A 46 -9.14 -16.37 8.66
C HIS A 46 -8.55 -14.95 8.59
N PRO A 47 -7.43 -14.65 9.28
CA PRO A 47 -6.90 -13.28 9.36
C PRO A 47 -6.63 -12.63 7.99
N LEU A 48 -6.13 -13.39 7.01
CA LEU A 48 -5.88 -12.85 5.66
C LEU A 48 -7.18 -12.48 4.94
N ASP A 49 -8.25 -13.24 5.16
CA ASP A 49 -9.55 -12.96 4.55
C ASP A 49 -10.18 -11.72 5.18
N TYR A 50 -10.03 -11.55 6.51
CA TYR A 50 -10.43 -10.32 7.19
C TYR A 50 -9.69 -9.11 6.63
N VAL A 51 -8.36 -9.17 6.53
CA VAL A 51 -7.53 -8.08 6.00
C VAL A 51 -7.94 -7.77 4.55
N SER A 52 -8.09 -8.78 3.70
CA SER A 52 -8.52 -8.59 2.32
C SER A 52 -9.90 -7.92 2.23
N GLY A 53 -10.85 -8.33 3.06
CA GLY A 53 -12.18 -7.71 3.13
C GLY A 53 -12.14 -6.27 3.64
N ALA A 54 -11.32 -6.00 4.67
CA ALA A 54 -11.17 -4.67 5.26
C ALA A 54 -10.54 -3.65 4.29
N LEU A 55 -9.66 -4.10 3.40
CA LEU A 55 -9.07 -3.26 2.35
C LEU A 55 -10.08 -2.84 1.28
N GLY A 56 -11.20 -3.56 1.15
CA GLY A 56 -12.25 -3.24 0.16
C GLY A 56 -11.75 -3.33 -1.30
N VAL A 57 -10.73 -4.16 -1.53
CA VAL A 57 -10.13 -4.39 -2.84
C VAL A 57 -10.36 -5.81 -3.30
N GLN A 58 -10.71 -5.97 -4.57
CA GLN A 58 -10.64 -7.25 -5.25
C GLN A 58 -9.34 -7.30 -6.02
N MET A 59 -8.56 -8.37 -5.78
CA MET A 59 -7.29 -8.61 -6.43
C MET A 59 -7.36 -9.93 -7.18
N GLU A 60 -7.00 -9.89 -8.46
CA GLU A 60 -6.88 -11.07 -9.31
C GLU A 60 -5.46 -11.11 -9.87
N GLN A 61 -4.77 -12.24 -9.72
CA GLN A 61 -3.44 -12.37 -10.30
C GLN A 61 -3.54 -12.42 -11.82
N VAL A 62 -2.72 -11.60 -12.50
CA VAL A 62 -2.62 -11.63 -13.96
C VAL A 62 -1.76 -12.85 -14.35
N PRO A 63 -2.27 -13.77 -15.18
CA PRO A 63 -1.49 -14.94 -15.60
C PRO A 63 -0.23 -14.55 -16.37
N TRP A 64 0.89 -15.20 -16.07
CA TRP A 64 2.20 -14.95 -16.70
C TRP A 64 2.18 -15.05 -18.22
N GLU A 65 1.37 -15.96 -18.75
CA GLU A 65 1.24 -16.26 -20.18
C GLU A 65 0.31 -15.29 -20.93
N SER A 66 -0.42 -14.44 -20.19
CA SER A 66 -1.37 -13.51 -20.79
C SER A 66 -0.67 -12.39 -21.57
N GLU A 67 -1.33 -11.89 -22.62
CA GLU A 67 -0.84 -10.74 -23.38
C GLU A 67 -0.74 -9.48 -22.49
N GLU A 68 -1.67 -9.30 -21.56
CA GLU A 68 -1.63 -8.22 -20.55
C GLU A 68 -0.32 -8.25 -19.75
N HIS A 69 0.06 -9.43 -19.25
CA HIS A 69 1.31 -9.59 -18.52
C HIS A 69 2.54 -9.28 -19.39
N LYS A 70 2.56 -9.74 -20.65
CA LYS A 70 3.66 -9.44 -21.59
C LYS A 70 3.78 -7.94 -21.86
N MET A 71 2.67 -7.25 -22.04
CA MET A 71 2.64 -5.81 -22.25
C MET A 71 3.15 -5.04 -21.02
N LEU A 72 2.69 -5.40 -19.82
CA LEU A 72 3.14 -4.76 -18.58
C LEU A 72 4.61 -5.02 -18.31
N LYS A 73 5.11 -6.22 -18.61
CA LYS A 73 6.52 -6.55 -18.54
C LYS A 73 7.34 -5.69 -19.50
N ALA A 74 6.91 -5.57 -20.77
CA ALA A 74 7.60 -4.73 -21.75
C ALA A 74 7.59 -3.26 -21.35
N TYR A 75 6.46 -2.76 -20.82
CA TYR A 75 6.38 -1.40 -20.27
C TYR A 75 7.40 -1.20 -19.17
N PHE A 76 7.41 -2.08 -18.16
CA PHE A 76 8.35 -2.03 -17.05
C PHE A 76 9.81 -2.07 -17.52
N GLU A 77 10.16 -2.98 -18.44
CA GLU A 77 11.52 -3.09 -18.98
C GLU A 77 11.96 -1.85 -19.77
N ASN A 78 11.02 -1.17 -20.45
CA ASN A 78 11.32 0.02 -21.25
C ASN A 78 11.34 1.33 -20.44
N THR A 79 10.73 1.37 -19.25
CA THR A 79 10.65 2.59 -18.42
C THR A 79 11.45 2.51 -17.12
N ASN A 80 11.97 1.33 -16.77
CA ASN A 80 12.72 1.17 -15.54
C ASN A 80 14.20 1.56 -15.73
N ASP A 81 14.59 2.68 -15.12
CA ASP A 81 15.98 3.17 -15.11
C ASP A 81 16.90 2.37 -14.15
N SER A 82 16.31 1.48 -13.34
CA SER A 82 16.99 0.68 -12.31
C SER A 82 17.16 -0.77 -12.77
N ALA A 83 18.37 -1.13 -13.19
CA ALA A 83 18.71 -2.44 -13.78
C ALA A 83 18.41 -3.69 -12.92
N ASN A 84 18.07 -3.54 -11.63
CA ASN A 84 17.99 -4.64 -10.67
C ASN A 84 16.60 -4.89 -10.06
N CYS A 85 15.54 -4.24 -10.55
CA CYS A 85 14.17 -4.54 -10.11
C CYS A 85 13.46 -5.42 -11.14
N ARG A 86 12.79 -6.49 -10.71
CA ARG A 86 11.91 -7.31 -11.54
C ARG A 86 10.61 -7.61 -10.78
N PRO A 87 9.43 -7.43 -11.41
CA PRO A 87 8.16 -7.76 -10.76
C PRO A 87 8.07 -9.25 -10.48
N SER A 88 7.74 -9.61 -9.24
CA SER A 88 7.54 -11.01 -8.81
C SER A 88 6.13 -11.53 -9.11
N ALA A 89 5.15 -10.65 -9.26
CA ALA A 89 3.78 -10.95 -9.65
C ALA A 89 3.09 -9.65 -10.12
N VAL A 90 2.03 -9.80 -10.91
CA VAL A 90 1.17 -8.70 -11.35
C VAL A 90 -0.25 -9.03 -10.92
N TYR A 91 -0.95 -8.03 -10.39
CA TYR A 91 -2.34 -8.16 -9.94
C TYR A 91 -3.20 -7.09 -10.58
N ARG A 92 -4.37 -7.50 -11.07
CA ARG A 92 -5.47 -6.61 -11.40
C ARG A 92 -6.17 -6.21 -10.11
N LEU A 93 -6.27 -4.91 -9.87
CA LEU A 93 -6.87 -4.33 -8.67
C LEU A 93 -8.17 -3.64 -9.03
N GLN A 94 -9.24 -3.96 -8.30
CA GLN A 94 -10.52 -3.27 -8.39
C GLN A 94 -10.94 -2.79 -7.00
N ARG A 95 -11.04 -1.47 -6.83
CA ARG A 95 -11.47 -0.86 -5.57
C ARG A 95 -12.98 -0.66 -5.59
N GLY A 96 -13.63 -0.91 -4.46
CA GLY A 96 -15.06 -0.67 -4.30
C GLY A 96 -15.44 0.77 -4.64
N GLY A 97 -16.39 0.96 -5.57
CA GLY A 97 -16.93 2.27 -5.95
C GLY A 97 -16.13 3.07 -6.98
N GLU A 98 -14.96 2.61 -7.45
CA GLU A 98 -14.23 3.32 -8.52
C GLU A 98 -14.85 3.12 -9.90
N ALA A 99 -15.31 1.91 -10.23
CA ALA A 99 -15.92 1.61 -11.53
C ALA A 99 -17.30 2.27 -11.74
N ALA A 100 -17.92 2.76 -10.68
CA ALA A 100 -19.24 3.43 -10.70
C ALA A 100 -19.14 4.95 -10.58
N ARG A 101 -17.93 5.51 -10.45
CA ARG A 101 -17.67 6.96 -10.44
C ARG A 101 -17.48 7.51 -11.85
#